data_AF-W4G1H2-F1
#
_entry.id   AF-W4G1H2-F1
#
_cell.length_a   1.000
_cell.length_b   1.000
_cell.length_c   1.000
_cell.angle_alpha   90.00
_cell.angle_beta   90.00
_cell.angle_gamma   90.00
#
_symmetry.space_group_name_H-M   'P 1'
#
loop_
_entity.id
_entity.type
_entity.pdbx_description
1 polymer ?
#
loop_
_entity_poly.entity_id
_entity_poly.type
_entity_poly.pdbx_seq_one_letter_code
_entity_poly.pdbx_strand_id
1 'polypeptide(L)'
;MHRRSSLTAERLEDTLHEAADAMGRGEVPRAEKWQRFFVQALGTTKDQFGAFVAEYGIPSDMIDTIRDIVDARASDIHRYLLRQAASISKSHLVDFDYSVRLVLSSSTLHGDVYPIVLLKLYLSGDREVTLELNQAQLDEVLVEFDAIDATLSSLVPIASAAAP
;
A
#
# COMPACT_ATOMS: atom_id res chain seq x y z
N MET A 1 9.17 25.58 30.04
CA MET A 1 9.61 24.91 28.79
C MET A 1 9.16 23.45 28.85
N HIS A 2 7.99 23.14 28.30
CA HIS A 2 7.52 21.75 28.22
C HIS A 2 8.18 21.08 27.02
N ARG A 3 8.94 20.01 27.28
CA ARG A 3 9.40 19.08 26.24
C ARG A 3 8.15 18.62 25.49
N ARG A 4 8.02 19.00 24.21
CA ARG A 4 7.06 18.35 23.31
C ARG A 4 7.46 16.88 23.26
N SER A 5 6.68 16.02 23.91
CA SER A 5 6.81 14.58 23.76
C SER A 5 6.75 14.27 22.26
N SER A 6 7.70 13.52 21.73
CA SER A 6 7.64 13.06 20.36
C SER A 6 6.38 12.19 20.21
N LEU A 7 5.37 12.74 19.56
CA LEU A 7 4.15 12.03 19.17
C LEU A 7 4.50 11.27 17.90
N THR A 8 4.86 9.99 18.04
CA THR A 8 5.07 9.08 16.91
C THR A 8 3.73 8.79 16.25
N ALA A 9 3.72 8.32 14.99
CA ALA A 9 2.48 7.93 14.31
C ALA A 9 1.67 6.87 15.09
N GLU A 10 2.34 5.96 15.78
CA GLU A 10 1.71 5.01 16.72
C GLU A 10 1.01 5.74 17.87
N ARG A 11 1.66 6.74 18.46
CA ARG A 11 1.03 7.57 19.50
C ARG A 11 -0.08 8.47 18.94
N LEU A 12 -0.04 8.80 17.65
CA LEU A 12 -1.11 9.53 16.97
C LEU A 12 -2.36 8.65 16.85
N GLU A 13 -2.19 7.39 16.49
CA GLU A 13 -3.25 6.38 16.48
C GLU A 13 -3.88 6.27 17.87
N ASP A 14 -3.06 6.09 18.92
CA ASP A 14 -3.53 6.04 20.31
C ASP A 14 -4.25 7.33 20.74
N THR A 15 -3.69 8.50 20.39
CA THR A 15 -4.27 9.80 20.78
C THR A 15 -5.58 10.07 20.06
N LEU A 16 -5.69 9.73 18.78
CA LEU A 16 -6.93 9.87 18.02
C LEU A 16 -7.99 8.87 18.50
N HIS A 17 -7.57 7.66 18.87
CA HIS A 17 -8.44 6.65 19.47
C HIS A 17 -8.96 7.09 20.84
N GLU A 18 -8.07 7.53 21.74
CA GLU A 18 -8.42 8.05 23.07
C GLU A 18 -9.30 9.31 22.98
N ALA A 19 -9.01 10.22 22.05
CA ALA A 19 -9.82 11.42 21.83
C ALA A 19 -11.23 11.07 21.32
N ALA A 20 -11.35 10.07 20.45
CA ALA A 20 -12.64 9.63 19.94
C ALA A 20 -13.45 8.83 21.00
N ASP A 21 -12.78 8.00 21.80
CA ASP A 21 -13.38 7.29 22.94
C ASP A 21 -13.86 8.25 24.05
N ALA A 22 -13.06 9.27 24.38
CA ALA A 22 -13.37 10.25 25.43
C ALA A 22 -14.61 11.11 25.14
N MET A 23 -15.02 11.21 23.87
CA MET A 23 -16.17 12.03 23.46
C MET A 23 -17.50 11.26 23.35
N GLY A 24 -17.48 9.94 23.58
CA GLY A 24 -18.69 9.15 23.85
C GLY A 24 -19.74 9.09 22.73
N ARG A 25 -19.39 9.45 21.48
CA ARG A 25 -20.28 9.34 20.31
C ARG A 25 -19.53 9.05 19.02
N GLY A 26 -19.87 7.92 18.40
CA GLY A 26 -19.51 7.56 17.03
C GLY A 26 -18.36 6.56 16.99
N GLU A 27 -18.63 5.35 16.53
CA GLU A 27 -17.69 4.22 16.50
C GLU A 27 -16.35 4.62 15.87
N VAL A 28 -15.33 4.79 16.72
CA VAL A 28 -13.93 4.99 16.32
C VAL A 28 -13.55 3.89 15.32
N PRO A 29 -12.77 4.19 14.26
CA PRO A 29 -12.18 3.15 13.44
C PRO A 29 -11.41 2.20 14.36
N ARG A 30 -11.80 0.91 14.40
CA ARG A 30 -11.01 -0.13 15.09
C ARG A 30 -9.55 -0.03 14.62
N ALA A 31 -8.57 -0.33 15.48
CA ALA A 31 -7.12 -0.30 15.18
C ALA A 31 -6.77 -0.73 13.73
N GLU A 32 -7.41 -1.80 13.24
CA GLU A 32 -7.24 -2.36 11.89
C GLU A 32 -7.61 -1.42 10.72
N LYS A 33 -8.41 -0.36 10.95
CA LYS A 33 -8.90 0.56 9.92
C LYS A 33 -8.08 1.86 9.81
N TRP A 34 -7.17 2.13 10.76
CA TRP A 34 -6.38 3.37 10.77
C TRP A 34 -5.36 3.45 9.64
N GLN A 35 -4.79 2.33 9.20
CA GLN A 35 -3.92 2.30 8.02
C GLN A 35 -4.64 2.81 6.77
N ARG A 36 -5.85 2.30 6.52
CA ARG A 36 -6.68 2.73 5.39
C ARG A 36 -7.07 4.19 5.52
N PHE A 37 -7.42 4.62 6.72
CA PHE A 37 -7.68 6.02 7.02
C PHE A 37 -6.48 6.90 6.63
N PHE A 38 -5.27 6.59 7.09
CA PHE A 38 -4.10 7.42 6.81
C PHE A 38 -3.69 7.42 5.33
N VAL A 39 -3.77 6.27 4.65
CA VAL A 39 -3.51 6.20 3.20
C VAL A 39 -4.50 7.09 2.44
N GLN A 40 -5.79 6.98 2.77
CA GLN A 40 -6.83 7.75 2.11
C GLN A 40 -6.74 9.23 2.48
N ALA A 41 -6.42 9.56 3.74
CA ALA A 41 -6.24 10.93 4.20
C ALA A 41 -5.08 11.66 3.49
N LEU A 42 -3.97 10.97 3.21
CA LEU A 42 -2.84 11.53 2.46
C LEU A 42 -3.15 11.73 0.96
N GLY A 43 -4.05 10.92 0.39
CA GLY A 43 -4.43 10.99 -1.03
C GLY A 43 -5.66 11.86 -1.32
N THR A 44 -6.38 12.32 -0.29
CA THR A 44 -7.66 13.02 -0.46
C THR A 44 -7.48 14.53 -0.55
N THR A 45 -8.17 15.15 -1.50
CA THR A 45 -8.15 16.61 -1.66
C THR A 45 -8.96 17.33 -0.58
N LYS A 46 -8.68 18.62 -0.42
CA LYS A 46 -9.26 19.51 0.60
C LYS A 46 -10.79 19.50 0.60
N ASP A 47 -11.41 19.36 -0.56
CA ASP A 47 -12.86 19.38 -0.76
C ASP A 47 -13.53 18.02 -0.46
N GLN A 48 -12.77 16.93 -0.51
CA GLN A 48 -13.28 15.56 -0.32
C GLN A 48 -13.02 15.04 1.10
N PHE A 49 -12.13 15.69 1.86
CA PHE A 49 -11.70 15.26 3.18
C PHE A 49 -12.86 15.15 4.18
N GLY A 50 -13.81 16.10 4.17
CA GLY A 50 -14.94 16.09 5.09
C GLY A 50 -15.93 14.94 4.84
N ALA A 51 -16.18 14.59 3.58
CA ALA A 51 -17.02 13.45 3.22
C ALA A 51 -16.37 12.12 3.63
N PHE A 52 -15.06 11.98 3.40
CA PHE A 52 -14.27 10.83 3.81
C PHE A 52 -14.24 10.66 5.33
N VAL A 53 -13.96 11.72 6.09
CA VAL A 53 -13.88 11.66 7.56
C VAL A 53 -15.21 11.24 8.20
N ALA A 54 -16.34 11.63 7.60
CA ALA A 54 -17.67 11.21 8.04
C ALA A 54 -17.92 9.69 7.87
N GLU A 55 -17.34 9.05 6.85
CA GLU A 55 -17.43 7.59 6.67
C GLU A 55 -16.74 6.80 7.80
N TYR A 56 -15.79 7.44 8.48
CA TYR A 56 -15.06 6.88 9.62
C TYR A 56 -15.70 7.23 10.97
N GLY A 57 -16.92 7.78 10.96
CA GLY A 57 -17.70 8.08 12.17
C GLY A 57 -17.21 9.30 12.94
N ILE A 58 -16.30 10.08 12.36
CA ILE A 58 -15.66 11.21 13.03
C ILE A 58 -16.60 12.45 12.96
N PRO A 59 -16.80 13.16 14.09
CA PRO A 59 -17.63 14.36 14.15
C PRO A 59 -17.16 15.49 13.21
N SER A 60 -18.12 16.23 12.66
CA SER A 60 -17.86 17.28 11.68
C SER A 60 -17.05 18.47 12.22
N ASP A 61 -17.12 18.71 13.54
CA ASP A 61 -16.38 19.75 14.26
C ASP A 61 -14.89 19.43 14.41
N MET A 62 -14.48 18.17 14.24
CA MET A 62 -13.09 17.76 14.32
C MET A 62 -12.37 17.70 12.97
N ILE A 63 -13.10 17.80 11.86
CA ILE A 63 -12.56 17.60 10.49
C ILE A 63 -11.33 18.49 10.27
N ASP A 64 -11.44 19.79 10.57
CA ASP A 64 -10.35 20.74 10.36
C ASP A 64 -9.15 20.45 11.26
N THR A 65 -9.40 20.06 12.52
CA THR A 65 -8.33 19.75 13.48
C THR A 65 -7.57 18.49 13.08
N ILE A 66 -8.29 17.45 12.65
CA ILE A 66 -7.69 16.18 12.19
C ILE A 66 -6.89 16.42 10.91
N ARG A 67 -7.43 17.24 10.01
CA ARG A 67 -6.76 17.62 8.80
C ARG A 67 -5.44 18.34 9.08
N ASP A 68 -5.45 19.35 9.94
CA ASP A 68 -4.25 20.08 10.32
C ASP A 68 -3.20 19.15 10.94
N ILE A 69 -3.64 18.17 11.73
CA ILE A 69 -2.77 17.16 12.33
C ILE A 69 -2.16 16.23 11.27
N VAL A 70 -2.98 15.73 10.32
CA VAL A 70 -2.52 14.87 9.23
C VAL A 70 -1.53 15.62 8.33
N ASP A 71 -1.87 16.85 7.93
CA ASP A 71 -1.01 17.71 7.10
C ASP A 71 0.32 18.01 7.82
N ALA A 72 0.27 18.35 9.12
CA ALA A 72 1.47 18.63 9.93
C ALA A 72 2.32 17.38 10.24
N ARG A 73 1.80 16.17 10.02
CA ARG A 73 2.48 14.89 10.32
C ARG A 73 2.58 13.97 9.11
N ALA A 74 2.32 14.47 7.91
CA ALA A 74 2.33 13.68 6.69
C ALA A 74 3.63 12.89 6.50
N SER A 75 4.78 13.48 6.83
CA SER A 75 6.09 12.81 6.76
C SER A 75 6.23 11.63 7.73
N ASP A 76 5.68 11.76 8.94
CA ASP A 76 5.74 10.72 9.98
C ASP A 76 4.77 9.59 9.67
N ILE A 77 3.57 9.94 9.20
CA ILE A 77 2.56 8.99 8.71
C ILE A 77 3.12 8.19 7.53
N HIS A 78 3.75 8.87 6.57
CA HIS A 78 4.37 8.21 5.42
C HIS A 78 5.49 7.23 5.83
N ARG A 79 6.37 7.65 6.76
CA ARG A 79 7.43 6.77 7.31
C ARG A 79 6.85 5.57 8.05
N TYR A 80 5.76 5.76 8.80
CA TYR A 80 5.06 4.67 9.49
C TYR A 80 4.47 3.67 8.51
N LEU A 81 3.73 4.14 7.49
CA LEU A 81 3.16 3.29 6.45
C LEU A 81 4.24 2.49 5.70
N LEU A 82 5.38 3.12 5.37
CA LEU A 82 6.52 2.42 4.75
C LEU A 82 7.11 1.35 5.67
N ARG A 83 7.30 1.65 6.96
CA ARG A 83 7.82 0.68 7.93
C ARG A 83 6.84 -0.49 8.10
N GLN A 84 5.54 -0.22 8.10
CA GLN A 84 4.52 -1.23 8.24
C GLN A 84 4.40 -2.10 6.99
N ALA A 85 4.45 -1.51 5.79
CA ALA A 85 4.55 -2.24 4.53
C ALA A 85 5.80 -3.16 4.50
N ALA A 86 6.94 -2.65 4.95
CA ALA A 86 8.17 -3.43 5.10
C ALA A 86 8.05 -4.53 6.18
N SER A 87 7.31 -4.29 7.26
CA SER A 87 7.05 -5.28 8.33
C SER A 87 6.07 -6.38 7.91
N ILE A 88 5.12 -6.07 7.02
CA ILE A 88 4.16 -7.04 6.47
C ILE A 88 4.87 -7.93 5.42
N SER A 89 5.82 -7.37 4.68
CA SER A 89 6.68 -8.09 3.74
C SER A 89 7.78 -8.89 4.48
N LYS A 90 7.42 -9.99 5.13
CA LYS A 90 8.43 -10.98 5.59
C LYS A 90 9.20 -11.63 4.45
N SER A 91 8.63 -11.59 3.24
CA SER A 91 9.26 -12.01 1.99
C SER A 91 9.14 -10.89 0.96
N HIS A 92 10.27 -10.33 0.54
CA HIS A 92 10.36 -9.45 -0.62
C HIS A 92 11.05 -10.19 -1.77
N LEU A 93 10.73 -9.83 -3.01
CA LEU A 93 11.43 -10.35 -4.18
C LEU A 93 12.86 -9.79 -4.21
N VAL A 94 13.85 -10.68 -4.27
CA VAL A 94 15.28 -10.35 -4.31
C VAL A 94 15.78 -10.42 -5.74
N ASP A 95 15.39 -11.46 -6.48
CA ASP A 95 15.84 -11.71 -7.84
C ASP A 95 14.79 -12.50 -8.62
N PHE A 96 14.89 -12.50 -9.95
CA PHE A 96 14.08 -13.35 -10.81
C PHE A 96 14.87 -13.86 -12.00
N ASP A 97 14.57 -15.09 -12.42
CA ASP A 97 15.12 -15.71 -13.63
C ASP A 97 13.97 -16.27 -14.47
N TYR A 98 14.14 -16.36 -15.78
CA TYR A 98 13.11 -16.90 -16.66
C TYR A 98 13.67 -17.79 -17.77
N SER A 99 12.89 -18.80 -18.13
CA SER A 99 13.22 -19.71 -19.22
C SER A 99 11.99 -19.91 -20.10
N VAL A 100 12.15 -19.64 -21.39
CA VAL A 100 11.10 -19.91 -22.39
C VAL A 100 11.30 -21.33 -22.91
N ARG A 101 10.25 -22.15 -22.86
CA ARG A 101 10.28 -23.53 -23.36
C ARG A 101 9.13 -23.76 -24.34
N LEU A 102 9.37 -24.63 -25.31
CA LEU A 102 8.33 -25.15 -26.18
C LEU A 102 7.89 -26.50 -25.62
N VAL A 103 6.61 -26.61 -25.26
CA VAL A 103 6.03 -27.86 -24.74
C VAL A 103 5.07 -28.42 -25.76
N LEU A 104 5.13 -29.74 -25.91
CA LEU A 104 4.23 -30.50 -26.77
C LEU A 104 2.96 -30.82 -25.99
N SER A 105 1.81 -30.36 -26.47
CA SER A 105 0.53 -30.75 -25.91
C SER A 105 0.23 -32.21 -26.22
N SER A 106 -0.06 -32.99 -25.18
CA SER A 106 -0.57 -34.35 -25.31
C SER A 106 -2.08 -34.39 -25.60
N SER A 107 -2.78 -33.25 -25.54
CA SER A 107 -4.25 -33.19 -25.64
C SER A 107 -4.78 -33.26 -27.07
N THR A 108 -3.93 -33.05 -28.08
CA THR A 108 -4.30 -33.05 -29.50
C THR A 108 -3.53 -34.14 -30.24
N LEU A 109 -4.22 -34.97 -31.03
CA LEU A 109 -3.65 -36.04 -31.85
C LEU A 109 -2.50 -35.61 -32.79
N HIS A 110 -2.36 -34.31 -33.03
CA HIS A 110 -1.36 -33.71 -33.93
C HIS A 110 -0.17 -33.08 -33.17
N GLY A 111 -0.16 -33.14 -31.83
CA GLY A 111 0.92 -32.63 -31.00
C GLY A 111 1.16 -31.13 -31.20
N ASP A 112 0.23 -30.30 -30.75
CA ASP A 112 0.41 -28.85 -30.85
C ASP A 112 1.54 -28.40 -29.91
N VAL A 113 2.54 -27.74 -30.49
CA VAL A 113 3.67 -27.16 -29.74
C VAL A 113 3.29 -25.75 -29.33
N TYR A 114 3.33 -25.47 -28.03
CA TYR A 114 3.04 -24.14 -27.50
C TYR A 114 4.19 -23.62 -26.61
N PRO A 115 4.46 -22.31 -26.63
CA PRO A 115 5.44 -21.70 -25.75
C PRO A 115 4.89 -21.55 -24.33
N ILE A 116 5.74 -21.86 -23.36
CA ILE A 116 5.55 -21.58 -21.94
C ILE A 116 6.74 -20.78 -21.41
N VAL A 117 6.48 -19.96 -20.40
CA VAL A 117 7.50 -19.26 -19.64
C VAL A 117 7.56 -19.88 -18.26
N LEU A 118 8.74 -20.37 -17.88
CA LEU A 118 9.07 -20.73 -16.51
C LEU A 118 9.69 -19.51 -15.84
N LEU A 119 8.94 -18.88 -14.95
CA LEU A 119 9.39 -17.76 -14.16
C LEU A 119 9.80 -18.25 -12.78
N LYS A 120 11.04 -17.94 -12.37
CA LYS A 120 11.59 -18.22 -11.06
C LYS A 120 11.72 -16.93 -10.29
N LEU A 121 11.14 -16.90 -9.09
CA LEU A 121 11.16 -15.77 -8.19
C LEU A 121 11.94 -16.17 -6.94
N TYR A 122 13.01 -15.44 -6.65
CA TYR A 122 13.83 -15.62 -5.46
C TYR A 122 13.37 -14.63 -4.40
N LEU A 123 12.77 -15.13 -3.32
CA LEU A 123 12.27 -14.32 -2.22
C LEU A 123 13.28 -14.30 -1.07
N SER A 124 13.28 -13.20 -0.31
CA SER A 124 14.09 -13.06 0.90
C SER A 124 13.74 -14.16 1.90
N GLY A 125 14.76 -14.80 2.48
CA GLY A 125 14.58 -15.95 3.38
C GLY A 125 14.73 -17.31 2.69
N ASP A 126 15.51 -17.38 1.61
CA ASP A 126 15.89 -18.61 0.90
C ASP A 126 14.69 -19.42 0.37
N ARG A 127 13.71 -18.69 -0.20
CA ARG A 127 12.49 -19.28 -0.75
C ARG A 127 12.43 -19.02 -2.26
N GLU A 128 12.40 -20.09 -3.05
CA GLU A 128 12.19 -20.04 -4.51
C GLU A 128 10.72 -20.35 -4.82
N VAL A 129 10.12 -19.56 -5.71
CA VAL A 129 8.79 -19.82 -6.28
C VAL A 129 8.96 -19.97 -7.78
N THR A 130 8.55 -21.11 -8.33
CA THR A 130 8.55 -21.34 -9.78
C THR A 130 7.11 -21.32 -10.29
N LEU A 131 6.86 -20.53 -11.33
CA LEU A 131 5.58 -20.39 -12.00
C LEU A 131 5.75 -20.82 -13.46
N GLU A 132 4.81 -21.61 -13.95
CA GLU A 132 4.70 -21.93 -15.37
C GLU A 132 3.52 -21.13 -15.95
N LEU A 133 3.82 -20.26 -16.90
CA LEU A 133 2.86 -19.32 -17.47
C LEU A 133 2.76 -19.56 -18.98
N ASN A 134 1.53 -19.65 -19.47
CA ASN A 134 1.28 -19.48 -20.90
C ASN A 134 1.24 -17.98 -21.26
N GLN A 135 1.13 -17.68 -22.56
CA GLN A 135 1.14 -16.30 -23.04
C GLN A 135 0.02 -15.44 -22.42
N ALA A 136 -1.22 -15.96 -22.37
CA ALA A 136 -2.35 -15.20 -21.84
C ALA A 136 -2.18 -14.86 -20.35
N GLN A 137 -1.67 -15.82 -19.57
CA GLN A 137 -1.38 -15.62 -18.15
C GLN A 137 -0.24 -14.62 -17.92
N LEU A 138 0.79 -14.64 -18.78
CA LEU A 138 1.87 -13.66 -18.69
C LEU A 138 1.35 -12.25 -18.99
N ASP A 139 0.51 -12.10 -20.01
CA ASP A 139 -0.09 -10.81 -20.37
C ASP A 139 -0.95 -10.26 -19.22
N GLU A 140 -1.72 -11.11 -18.53
CA GLU A 140 -2.47 -10.73 -17.32
C GLU A 140 -1.56 -10.22 -16.20
N VAL A 141 -0.45 -10.92 -15.92
CA VAL A 141 0.53 -10.49 -14.89
C VAL A 141 1.15 -9.14 -15.23
N LEU A 142 1.47 -8.89 -16.50
CA LEU A 142 2.03 -7.61 -16.94
C LEU A 142 1.03 -6.46 -16.75
N VAL A 143 -0.24 -6.68 -17.07
CA VAL A 143 -1.31 -5.70 -16.85
C VAL A 143 -1.45 -5.34 -15.36
N GLU A 144 -1.36 -6.33 -14.46
CA GLU A 144 -1.37 -6.06 -13.02
C GLU A 144 -0.16 -5.25 -12.56
N PHE A 145 1.04 -5.57 -13.05
CA PHE A 145 2.25 -4.81 -12.71
C PHE A 145 2.20 -3.37 -13.21
N ASP A 146 1.68 -3.12 -14.40
CA ASP A 146 1.47 -1.76 -14.91
C ASP A 146 0.48 -0.97 -14.03
N ALA A 147 -0.60 -1.62 -13.57
CA ALA A 147 -1.57 -0.98 -12.67
C ALA A 147 -0.95 -0.66 -11.30
N ILE A 148 -0.10 -1.55 -10.77
CA ILE A 148 0.65 -1.32 -9.53
C ILE A 148 1.63 -0.15 -9.71
N ASP A 149 2.39 -0.11 -10.80
CA ASP A 149 3.35 0.96 -11.08
C ASP A 149 2.67 2.32 -11.24
N ALA A 150 1.54 2.37 -11.95
CA ALA A 150 0.74 3.59 -12.07
C ALA A 150 0.25 4.09 -10.69
N THR A 151 -0.19 3.16 -9.82
CA THR A 151 -0.62 3.49 -8.46
C THR A 151 0.54 4.01 -7.62
N LEU A 152 1.69 3.34 -7.64
CA LEU A 152 2.88 3.77 -6.89
C LEU A 152 3.41 5.13 -7.37
N SER A 153 3.45 5.35 -8.68
CA SER A 153 3.84 6.62 -9.28
C SER A 153 2.93 7.79 -8.87
N SER A 154 1.63 7.53 -8.69
CA SER A 154 0.68 8.53 -8.21
C SER A 154 0.85 8.91 -6.74
N LEU A 155 1.47 8.02 -5.95
CA LEU A 155 1.69 8.20 -4.51
C LEU A 155 3.01 8.90 -4.18
N VAL A 156 3.97 8.95 -5.11
CA VAL A 156 5.22 9.70 -4.93
C VAL A 156 4.94 11.19 -5.18
N PRO A 157 4.96 12.06 -4.14
CA PRO A 157 4.93 13.49 -4.38
C PRO A 157 6.24 13.86 -5.08
N ILE A 158 6.15 14.74 -6.08
CA ILE A 158 7.27 15.30 -6.86
C ILE A 158 8.32 15.88 -5.89
N ALA A 159 9.26 15.05 -5.44
CA ALA A 159 10.43 15.43 -4.67
C ALA A 159 11.65 15.40 -5.60
N SER A 160 11.59 16.14 -6.70
CA SER A 160 12.75 16.43 -7.55
C SER A 160 12.47 17.63 -8.47
N ALA A 161 12.18 18.79 -7.86
CA ALA A 161 12.19 20.06 -8.56
C ALA A 161 12.71 21.18 -7.65
N ALA A 162 13.97 21.10 -7.23
CA ALA A 162 14.77 22.26 -6.79
C ALA A 162 16.25 21.88 -6.60
N ALA A 163 17.03 22.01 -7.67
CA ALA A 163 18.45 22.38 -7.56
C ALA A 163 18.83 23.15 -8.84
N PRO A 164 19.04 24.45 -8.72
CA PRO A 164 20.30 25.04 -9.18
C PRO A 164 21.18 25.49 -8.01
#